data_AF-A0A0S8GQ84-F1
#
_entry.id   AF-A0A0S8GQ84-F1
#
_cell.length_a   1.000
_cell.length_b   1.000
_cell.length_c   1.000
_cell.angle_alpha   90.00
_cell.angle_beta   90.00
_cell.angle_gamma   90.00
#
_symmetry.space_group_name_H-M   'P 1'
#
loop_
_entity.id
_entity.type
_entity.pdbx_description
1 polymer ?
#
loop_
_entity_poly.entity_id
_entity_poly.type
_entity_poly.pdbx_seq_one_letter_code
_entity_poly.pdbx_strand_id
1 'polypeptide(L)'
;MEKLAALRRRVGRFASLSKTLNKLFAPNLEKALTFLDDSLLPATSNAAERANRRHRKMQKSIYRVRTREHIRQRIAVDMQRDVHRESQHQTADTLHRIRAKKRIITHEKRKIA
;
A
#
# COMPACT_ATOMS: atom_id res chain seq x y z
N MET A 1 5.75 11.76 26.27
CA MET A 1 4.95 12.82 25.59
C MET A 1 5.16 14.22 26.16
N GLU A 2 5.38 14.36 27.46
CA GLU A 2 5.59 15.66 28.14
C GLU A 2 6.73 16.50 27.55
N LYS A 3 7.82 15.86 27.14
CA LYS A 3 8.97 16.53 26.48
C LYS A 3 8.57 17.19 25.15
N LEU A 4 7.76 16.53 24.32
CA LEU A 4 7.25 17.10 23.06
C LEU A 4 6.29 18.25 23.33
N ALA A 5 5.39 18.12 24.32
CA ALA A 5 4.48 19.19 24.71
C ALA A 5 5.23 20.42 25.26
N ALA A 6 6.27 20.21 26.07
CA ALA A 6 7.15 21.28 26.54
C ALA A 6 7.88 21.98 25.38
N LEU A 7 8.38 21.21 24.40
CA LEU A 7 9.03 21.75 23.21
C LEU A 7 8.06 22.58 22.35
N ARG A 8 6.86 22.05 22.07
CA ARG A 8 5.80 22.77 21.33
C ARG A 8 5.43 24.08 22.02
N ARG A 9 5.27 24.08 23.34
CA ARG A 9 5.00 25.31 24.13
C ARG A 9 6.13 26.34 24.03
N ARG A 10 7.39 25.90 24.09
CA ARG A 10 8.54 26.81 23.95
C ARG A 10 8.64 27.41 22.56
N VAL A 11 8.48 26.58 21.53
CA VAL A 11 8.54 27.02 20.12
C VAL A 11 7.36 27.91 19.75
N GLY A 12 6.16 27.63 20.27
CA GLY A 12 4.95 28.43 20.02
C GLY A 12 5.03 29.88 20.52
N ARG A 13 5.92 30.19 21.46
CA ARG A 13 6.16 31.56 21.93
C ARG A 13 6.87 32.43 20.89
N PHE A 14 7.54 31.83 19.90
CA PHE A 14 8.32 32.54 18.89
C PHE A 14 7.65 32.42 17.52
N ALA A 15 6.94 33.46 17.09
CA ALA A 15 6.09 33.42 15.88
C ALA A 15 6.84 33.16 14.56
N SER A 16 8.10 33.58 14.45
CA SER A 16 8.95 33.29 13.28
C SER A 16 9.44 31.85 13.29
N LEU A 17 9.92 31.38 14.44
CA LEU A 17 10.46 30.03 14.62
C LEU A 17 9.36 28.96 14.52
N SER A 18 8.15 29.23 15.03
CA SER A 18 7.02 28.31 14.94
C SER A 18 6.66 28.00 13.48
N LYS A 19 6.64 29.01 12.60
CA LYS A 19 6.43 28.83 11.15
C LYS A 19 7.47 27.90 10.53
N THR A 20 8.75 28.09 10.86
CA THR A 20 9.83 27.22 10.34
C THR A 20 9.75 25.80 10.89
N LEU A 21 9.32 25.63 12.14
CA LEU A 21 9.21 24.35 12.84
C LEU A 21 7.77 23.81 12.90
N ASN A 22 6.93 24.18 11.94
CA ASN A 22 5.52 23.75 11.90
C ASN A 22 5.36 22.22 11.94
N LYS A 23 6.34 21.46 11.44
CA LYS A 23 6.37 19.99 11.51
C LYS A 23 6.34 19.45 12.94
N LEU A 24 6.76 20.22 13.95
CA LEU A 24 6.66 19.84 15.36
C LEU A 24 5.20 19.72 15.83
N PHE A 25 4.28 20.47 15.22
CA PHE A 25 2.86 20.48 15.57
C PHE A 25 2.04 19.47 14.77
N ALA A 26 2.66 18.78 13.82
CA ALA A 26 1.95 17.80 13.01
C ALA A 26 1.56 16.56 13.86
N PRO A 27 0.34 16.02 13.67
CA PRO A 27 -0.17 14.91 14.49
C PRO A 27 0.58 13.59 14.22
N ASN A 28 1.27 13.48 13.09
CA ASN A 28 2.08 12.32 12.73
C ASN A 28 3.35 12.19 13.57
N LEU A 29 3.95 13.31 14.01
CA LEU A 29 5.16 13.30 14.82
C LEU A 29 4.89 12.67 16.18
N GLU A 30 3.73 12.96 16.74
CA GLU A 30 3.30 12.40 18.02
C GLU A 30 3.18 10.88 17.95
N LYS A 31 2.49 10.38 16.91
CA LYS A 31 2.36 8.94 16.62
C LYS A 31 3.70 8.27 16.36
N ALA A 32 4.60 8.94 15.63
CA ALA A 32 5.92 8.42 15.34
C ALA A 32 6.77 8.29 16.61
N LEU A 33 6.73 9.28 17.50
CA LEU A 33 7.45 9.22 18.78
C LEU A 33 6.87 8.17 19.72
N THR A 34 5.55 7.96 19.74
CA THR A 34 4.94 6.84 20.48
C THR A 34 5.38 5.49 19.93
N PHE A 35 5.48 5.36 18.61
CA PHE A 35 5.93 4.12 17.97
C PHE A 35 7.43 3.83 18.21
N LEU A 36 8.24 4.87 18.34
CA LEU A 36 9.68 4.78 18.67
C LEU A 36 9.96 4.44 20.13
N ASP A 37 8.96 4.54 21.00
CA ASP A 37 9.09 4.17 22.40
C ASP A 37 8.88 2.67 22.56
N ASP A 38 9.96 1.91 22.47
CA ASP A 38 9.96 0.45 22.58
C ASP A 38 9.38 -0.04 23.92
N SER A 39 9.38 0.80 24.97
CA SER A 39 8.77 0.46 26.26
C SER A 39 7.24 0.44 26.22
N LEU A 40 6.64 1.13 25.24
CA LEU A 40 5.18 1.19 25.02
C LEU A 40 4.70 0.16 24.00
N LEU A 41 5.63 -0.50 23.30
CA LEU A 41 5.26 -1.62 22.46
C LEU A 41 4.87 -2.78 23.39
N PRO A 42 3.59 -3.23 23.39
CA PRO A 42 3.27 -4.48 24.07
C PRO A 42 4.18 -5.54 23.47
N ALA A 43 4.76 -6.41 24.31
CA ALA A 43 5.65 -7.49 23.89
C ALA A 43 5.07 -8.08 22.60
N THR A 44 5.69 -7.74 21.46
CA THR A 44 4.99 -7.92 20.20
C THR A 44 4.73 -9.39 20.09
N SER A 45 3.46 -9.79 20.17
CA SER A 45 3.08 -11.19 20.18
C SER A 45 3.87 -11.87 19.09
N ASN A 46 4.45 -13.03 19.39
CA ASN A 46 5.21 -13.79 18.41
C ASN A 46 4.45 -13.92 17.08
N ALA A 47 3.11 -13.83 17.07
CA ALA A 47 2.28 -13.71 15.87
C ALA A 47 2.57 -12.47 15.00
N ALA A 48 2.67 -11.27 15.59
CA ALA A 48 2.96 -10.03 14.89
C ALA A 48 4.39 -10.02 14.32
N GLU A 49 5.39 -10.46 15.10
CA GLU A 49 6.75 -10.61 14.58
C GLU A 49 6.86 -11.66 13.48
N ARG A 50 6.17 -12.80 13.64
CA ARG A 50 6.12 -13.85 12.61
C ARG A 50 5.43 -13.36 11.35
N ALA A 51 4.34 -12.60 11.45
CA ALA A 51 3.67 -11.99 10.31
C ALA A 51 4.60 -11.01 9.58
N ASN A 52 5.29 -10.14 10.31
CA ASN A 52 6.26 -9.19 9.75
C ASN A 52 7.49 -9.88 9.14
N ARG A 53 8.02 -10.95 9.76
CA ARG A 53 9.09 -11.78 9.18
C ARG A 53 8.62 -12.52 7.93
N ARG A 54 7.41 -13.12 7.93
CA ARG A 54 6.84 -13.79 6.76
C ARG A 54 6.62 -12.82 5.62
N HIS A 55 6.07 -11.63 5.89
CA HIS A 55 5.93 -10.57 4.89
C HIS A 55 7.29 -10.21 4.30
N ARG A 56 8.31 -9.91 5.12
CA ARG A 56 9.67 -9.63 4.63
C ARG A 56 10.30 -10.79 3.86
N LYS A 57 10.06 -12.04 4.26
CA LYS A 57 10.59 -13.25 3.60
C LYS A 57 9.91 -13.49 2.25
N MET A 58 8.59 -13.38 2.19
CA MET A 58 7.79 -13.44 0.96
C MET A 58 8.25 -12.37 -0.02
N GLN A 59 8.51 -11.17 0.50
CA GLN A 59 8.98 -10.03 -0.26
C GLN A 59 10.49 -10.09 -0.57
N LYS A 60 11.26 -11.02 0.02
CA LYS A 60 12.73 -11.03 -0.08
C LYS A 60 13.23 -11.22 -1.51
N SER A 61 12.55 -12.00 -2.34
CA SER A 61 12.86 -12.14 -3.78
C SER A 61 12.59 -10.85 -4.56
N ILE A 62 11.61 -10.06 -4.09
CA ILE A 62 11.20 -8.79 -4.69
C ILE A 62 12.18 -7.67 -4.27
N TYR A 63 12.68 -7.63 -3.02
CA TYR A 63 13.59 -6.57 -2.50
C TYR A 63 15.09 -6.89 -2.58
N ARG A 64 15.51 -8.12 -2.95
CA ARG A 64 16.92 -8.54 -2.91
C ARG A 64 17.90 -7.72 -3.75
N VAL A 65 17.43 -6.94 -4.74
CA VAL A 65 18.30 -6.35 -5.79
C VAL A 65 18.03 -4.86 -6.06
N ARG A 66 17.31 -4.13 -5.19
CA ARG A 66 16.80 -2.80 -5.59
C ARG A 66 17.88 -1.70 -5.67
N THR A 67 18.47 -1.50 -6.85
CA THR A 67 18.88 -0.17 -7.31
C THR A 67 17.63 0.67 -7.60
N ARG A 68 17.72 1.99 -7.39
CA ARG A 68 16.61 2.95 -7.54
C ARG A 68 15.91 2.84 -8.91
N GLU A 69 16.64 2.43 -9.93
CA GLU A 69 16.16 2.26 -11.30
C GLU A 69 15.15 1.12 -11.48
N HIS A 70 15.43 -0.06 -10.94
CA HIS A 70 14.51 -1.21 -11.01
C HIS A 70 13.19 -0.94 -10.28
N ILE A 71 13.20 -0.09 -9.24
CA ILE A 71 11.98 0.34 -8.55
C ILE A 71 11.13 1.20 -9.49
N ARG A 72 11.74 2.17 -10.17
CA ARG A 72 11.04 3.05 -11.12
C ARG A 72 10.42 2.27 -12.27
N GLN A 73 11.17 1.32 -12.84
CA GLN A 73 10.67 0.48 -13.93
C GLN A 73 9.46 -0.36 -13.50
N ARG A 74 9.48 -0.98 -12.31
CA ARG A 74 8.31 -1.72 -11.81
C ARG A 74 7.10 -0.83 -11.58
N ILE A 75 7.30 0.32 -10.97
CA ILE A 75 6.21 1.29 -10.75
C ILE A 75 5.62 1.70 -12.11
N ALA A 76 6.44 1.98 -13.12
CA ALA A 76 5.95 2.34 -14.46
C ALA A 76 5.12 1.21 -15.10
N VAL A 77 5.57 -0.04 -15.00
CA VAL A 77 4.84 -1.21 -15.52
C VAL A 77 3.52 -1.43 -14.76
N ASP A 78 3.53 -1.28 -13.44
CA ASP A 78 2.31 -1.44 -12.62
C ASP A 78 1.30 -0.32 -12.93
N MET A 79 1.76 0.94 -13.05
CA MET A 79 0.91 2.06 -13.46
C MET A 79 0.31 1.85 -14.85
N GLN A 80 1.09 1.36 -15.81
CA GLN A 80 0.58 1.02 -17.14
C GLN A 80 -0.51 -0.06 -17.06
N ARG A 81 -0.29 -1.10 -16.26
CA ARG A 81 -1.28 -2.18 -16.06
C ARG A 81 -2.57 -1.65 -15.46
N ASP A 82 -2.49 -0.81 -14.43
CA ASP A 82 -3.67 -0.26 -13.75
C ASP A 82 -4.51 0.60 -14.70
N VAL A 83 -3.89 1.42 -15.56
CA VAL A 83 -4.61 2.23 -16.57
C VAL A 83 -5.40 1.34 -17.53
N HIS A 84 -4.85 0.19 -17.92
CA HIS A 84 -5.49 -0.71 -18.89
C HIS A 84 -6.36 -1.78 -18.24
N ARG A 85 -6.40 -1.85 -16.91
CA ARG A 85 -7.05 -2.94 -16.18
C ARG A 85 -8.56 -2.97 -16.43
N GLU A 86 -9.19 -1.80 -16.42
CA GLU A 86 -10.63 -1.66 -16.62
C GLU A 86 -11.05 -2.07 -18.05
N SER A 87 -10.33 -1.60 -19.07
CA SER A 87 -10.60 -1.95 -20.47
C SER A 87 -10.32 -3.43 -20.76
N GLN A 88 -9.29 -4.01 -20.13
CA GLN A 88 -9.02 -5.45 -20.19
C GLN A 88 -10.13 -6.27 -19.53
N HIS A 89 -10.64 -5.84 -18.36
CA HIS A 89 -11.78 -6.49 -17.71
C HIS A 89 -13.03 -6.48 -18.58
N GLN A 90 -13.38 -5.32 -19.15
CA GLN A 90 -14.53 -5.20 -20.05
C GLN A 90 -14.37 -6.07 -21.30
N THR A 91 -13.15 -6.14 -21.86
CA THR A 91 -12.85 -7.02 -23.00
C THR A 91 -12.99 -8.48 -22.62
N ALA A 92 -12.45 -8.88 -21.47
CA ALA A 92 -12.56 -10.25 -20.96
C ALA A 92 -14.03 -10.65 -20.77
N ASP A 93 -14.82 -9.82 -20.10
CA ASP A 93 -16.26 -10.05 -19.87
C ASP A 93 -17.03 -10.19 -21.18
N THR A 94 -16.73 -9.32 -22.15
CA THR A 94 -17.35 -9.36 -23.47
C THR A 94 -17.02 -10.68 -24.19
N LEU A 95 -15.75 -11.09 -24.20
CA LEU A 95 -15.33 -12.36 -24.79
C LEU A 95 -15.98 -13.56 -24.09
N HIS A 96 -16.10 -13.53 -22.76
CA HIS A 96 -16.77 -14.57 -21.98
C HIS A 96 -18.25 -14.68 -22.36
N ARG A 97 -18.97 -13.55 -22.45
CA ARG A 97 -20.38 -13.53 -22.88
C ARG A 97 -20.55 -14.09 -24.29
N ILE A 98 -19.70 -13.70 -25.24
CA ILE A 98 -19.76 -14.19 -26.63
C ILE A 98 -19.51 -15.69 -26.69
N ARG A 99 -18.50 -16.19 -25.96
CA ARG A 99 -18.20 -17.63 -25.90
C ARG A 99 -19.35 -18.42 -25.28
N ALA A 100 -19.98 -17.92 -24.22
CA ALA A 100 -21.14 -18.54 -23.60
C ALA A 100 -22.34 -18.59 -24.56
N LYS A 101 -22.64 -17.49 -25.26
CA LYS A 101 -23.71 -17.41 -26.26
C LYS A 101 -23.48 -18.39 -27.42
N LYS A 102 -22.25 -18.46 -27.95
CA LYS A 102 -21.88 -19.41 -29.02
C LYS A 102 -22.12 -20.85 -28.55
N ARG A 103 -21.74 -21.18 -27.31
CA ARG A 103 -21.94 -22.51 -26.72
C ARG A 103 -23.43 -22.87 -26.64
N ILE A 104 -24.29 -21.94 -26.20
CA ILE A 104 -25.74 -22.15 -26.11
C ILE A 104 -26.33 -22.43 -27.50
N ILE A 105 -26.01 -21.59 -28.50
CA ILE A 105 -26.49 -21.76 -29.88
C ILE A 105 -26.05 -23.11 -30.45
N THR A 106 -24.80 -23.53 -30.22
CA THR A 106 -24.34 -24.85 -30.67
C THR A 106 -25.04 -26.00 -29.96
N HIS A 107 -25.51 -25.81 -28.72
CA HIS A 107 -26.24 -26.82 -27.98
C HIS A 107 -27.69 -26.94 -28.45
N GLU A 108 -28.36 -25.81 -28.72
CA GLU A 108 -29.72 -25.78 -29.27
C GLU A 108 -29.77 -26.40 -30.68
N LYS A 109 -28.80 -26.08 -31.56
CA LYS A 109 -28.70 -26.70 -32.88
C LYS A 109 -28.53 -28.23 -32.85
N ARG A 110 -27.92 -28.76 -31.78
CA ARG A 110 -27.76 -30.22 -31.57
C ARG A 110 -28.97 -30.89 -30.94
N LYS A 111 -29.93 -30.14 -30.39
CA LYS A 111 -31.19 -30.67 -29.82
C LYS A 111 -32.32 -30.80 -30.85
N ILE A 112 -32.23 -30.08 -31.96
CA ILE A 112 -33.25 -30.03 -33.02
C ILE A 112 -32.92 -31.00 -34.17
N ALA A 113 -31.71 -31.55 -34.20
CA ALA A 113 -31.28 -32.65 -35.07
C ALA A 113 -31.38 -33.98 -34.31
#